data_AF-A0A524DGT4-F1
#
_entry.id   AF-A0A524DGT4-F1
#
_cell.length_a   1.000
_cell.length_b   1.000
_cell.length_c   1.000
_cell.angle_alpha   90.00
_cell.angle_beta   90.00
_cell.angle_gamma   90.00
#
_symmetry.space_group_name_H-M   'P 1'
#
loop_
_entity.id
_entity.type
_entity.pdbx_description
1 polymer ?
#
loop_
_entity_poly.entity_id
_entity_poly.type
_entity_poly.pdbx_seq_one_letter_code
_entity_poly.pdbx_strand_id
1 'polypeptide(L)'
;MIEGIRLKNFRKHDDLRLEFDDEFNLIYGRNNAGKSTVFYGIEYCLFGNVLGFKKISQLATYKANAVGVELIFKSKNGERYKLQRIHKLSGKRRAAKGSYTLKKIYDDSESY
;
A
#
# COMPACT_ATOMS: atom_id res chain seq x y z
N MET A 1 -7.59 -8.15 9.93
CA MET A 1 -6.61 -7.39 10.70
C MET A 1 -5.38 -7.11 9.85
N ILE A 2 -4.96 -5.87 9.71
CA ILE A 2 -3.77 -5.51 8.92
C ILE A 2 -2.53 -5.70 9.78
N GLU A 3 -1.55 -6.43 9.27
CA GLU A 3 -0.29 -6.74 9.96
C GLU A 3 0.88 -5.93 9.40
N GLY A 4 0.81 -5.52 8.14
CA GLY A 4 1.88 -4.75 7.54
C GLY A 4 1.52 -4.13 6.21
N ILE A 5 2.24 -3.09 5.86
CA ILE A 5 2.11 -2.39 4.58
C ILE A 5 3.48 -2.02 4.03
N ARG A 6 3.64 -2.16 2.72
CA ARG A 6 4.75 -1.58 1.96
C ARG A 6 4.22 -0.62 0.91
N LEU A 7 4.70 0.61 0.95
CA LEU A 7 4.42 1.66 -0.01
C LEU A 7 5.61 1.82 -0.95
N LYS A 8 5.39 1.71 -2.26
CA LYS A 8 6.39 1.91 -3.30
C LYS A 8 5.99 3.04 -4.23
N ASN A 9 6.83 4.07 -4.32
CA ASN A 9 6.60 5.27 -5.11
C ASN A 9 5.23 5.90 -4.84
N PHE A 10 4.82 5.93 -3.57
CA PHE A 10 3.47 6.33 -3.15
C PHE A 10 3.52 7.63 -2.35
N ARG A 11 3.02 8.71 -2.96
CA ARG A 11 2.97 10.08 -2.45
C ARG A 11 4.33 10.58 -1.96
N LYS A 12 4.57 10.54 -0.65
CA LYS A 12 5.80 11.05 -0.01
C LYS A 12 6.87 9.97 0.16
N HIS A 13 6.54 8.70 -0.08
CA HIS A 13 7.36 7.55 0.26
C HIS A 13 7.81 6.81 -1.00
N ASP A 14 9.12 6.77 -1.26
CA ASP A 14 9.70 5.98 -2.36
C ASP A 14 9.68 4.48 -2.05
N ASP A 15 10.06 4.11 -0.83
CA ASP A 15 9.89 2.77 -0.26
C ASP A 15 9.74 2.88 1.26
N LEU A 16 8.52 2.71 1.76
CA LEU A 16 8.24 2.63 3.20
C LEU A 16 7.67 1.26 3.52
N ARG A 17 8.22 0.60 4.53
CA ARG A 17 7.68 -0.63 5.12
C ARG A 17 7.29 -0.36 6.57
N LEU A 18 6.09 -0.77 6.95
CA LEU A 18 5.60 -0.70 8.32
C LEU A 18 5.02 -2.06 8.67
N GLU A 19 5.36 -2.52 9.87
CA GLU A 19 4.69 -3.62 10.56
C GLU A 19 3.79 -2.99 11.62
N PHE A 20 2.61 -3.57 11.80
CA PHE A 20 1.63 -3.10 12.74
C PHE A 20 1.52 -4.07 13.91
N ASP A 21 1.51 -3.50 15.10
CA ASP A 21 1.17 -4.17 16.34
C ASP A 21 -0.30 -4.57 16.34
N ASP A 22 -0.64 -5.62 17.09
CA ASP A 22 -2.00 -6.13 17.12
C ASP A 22 -2.95 -5.42 18.08
N GLU A 23 -2.41 -4.68 19.03
CA GLU A 23 -3.19 -3.92 20.01
C GLU A 23 -3.32 -2.46 19.59
N PHE A 24 -2.19 -1.76 19.42
CA PHE A 24 -2.21 -0.31 19.22
C PHE A 24 -1.05 0.21 18.38
N ASN A 25 -1.38 1.11 17.44
CA ASN A 25 -0.41 1.71 16.52
C ASN A 25 -0.52 3.24 16.53
N LEU A 26 0.57 3.94 16.86
CA LEU A 26 0.65 5.40 16.83
C LEU A 26 1.50 5.90 15.65
N ILE A 27 0.87 6.55 14.68
CA ILE A 27 1.56 7.25 13.59
C ILE A 27 1.63 8.75 13.91
N TYR A 28 2.78 9.21 14.41
CA TYR A 28 2.99 10.60 14.79
C TYR A 28 4.10 11.27 13.97
N GLY A 29 4.19 12.60 14.06
CA GLY A 29 5.21 13.39 13.37
C GLY A 29 4.67 14.71 12.82
N ARG A 30 5.54 15.48 12.16
CA ARG A 30 5.19 16.81 11.61
C ARG A 30 4.10 16.75 10.55
N ASN A 31 3.38 17.86 10.38
CA ASN A 31 2.45 18.00 9.26
C ASN A 31 3.16 17.76 7.94
N ASN A 32 2.44 17.16 6.98
CA ASN A 32 2.96 16.81 5.66
C ASN A 32 4.11 15.77 5.64
N ALA A 33 4.41 15.10 6.76
CA ALA A 33 5.40 14.02 6.83
C ALA A 33 4.97 12.69 6.16
N GLY A 34 3.75 12.64 5.61
CA GLY A 34 3.21 11.42 4.98
C GLY A 34 2.45 10.49 5.93
N LYS A 35 1.97 10.98 7.08
CA LYS A 35 1.15 10.19 8.02
C LYS A 35 -0.15 9.70 7.38
N SER A 36 -0.95 10.61 6.81
CA SER A 36 -2.18 10.27 6.08
C SER A 36 -1.93 9.39 4.85
N THR A 37 -0.70 9.39 4.33
CA THR A 37 -0.31 8.54 3.19
C THR A 37 -0.39 7.05 3.51
N VAL A 38 -0.14 6.64 4.76
CA VAL A 38 -0.29 5.24 5.17
C VAL A 38 -1.74 4.78 4.97
N PHE A 39 -2.70 5.58 5.44
CA PHE A 39 -4.14 5.30 5.28
C PHE A 39 -4.55 5.27 3.80
N TYR A 40 -4.08 6.23 2.99
CA TYR A 40 -4.31 6.21 1.54
C TYR A 40 -3.74 4.98 0.87
N GLY A 41 -2.60 4.48 1.34
CA GLY A 41 -1.99 3.24 0.83
C GLY A 41 -2.86 2.03 1.13
N ILE A 42 -3.40 1.93 2.35
CA ILE A 42 -4.32 0.86 2.74
C ILE A 42 -5.57 0.88 1.85
N GLU A 43 -6.22 2.05 1.75
CA GLU A 43 -7.42 2.24 0.93
C GLU A 43 -7.16 1.89 -0.54
N TYR A 44 -6.07 2.42 -1.10
CA TYR A 44 -5.63 2.10 -2.46
C TYR A 44 -5.41 0.61 -2.67
N CYS A 45 -4.72 -0.06 -1.75
CA CYS A 45 -4.41 -1.48 -1.91
C CYS A 45 -5.69 -2.31 -1.95
N LEU A 46 -6.62 -2.05 -1.03
CA LEU A 46 -7.89 -2.76 -0.93
C LEU A 46 -8.81 -2.48 -2.13
N PHE A 47 -9.02 -1.22 -2.48
CA PHE A 47 -10.12 -0.82 -3.37
C PHE A 47 -9.67 -0.34 -4.76
N GLY A 48 -8.37 -0.04 -4.92
CA GLY A 48 -7.80 0.45 -6.18
C GLY A 48 -8.03 1.94 -6.44
N ASN A 49 -8.67 2.65 -5.52
CA ASN A 49 -8.86 4.10 -5.52
C ASN A 49 -8.64 4.65 -4.10
N VAL A 50 -8.60 5.98 -3.99
CA VAL A 50 -8.50 6.69 -2.72
C VAL A 50 -9.47 7.86 -2.77
N LEU A 51 -10.33 7.99 -1.76
CA LEU A 51 -11.27 9.09 -1.63
C LEU A 51 -10.55 10.43 -1.68
N GLY A 52 -11.12 11.38 -2.43
CA GLY A 52 -10.52 12.69 -2.67
C GLY A 52 -9.47 12.74 -3.79
N PHE A 53 -9.03 11.60 -4.34
CA PHE A 53 -8.13 11.57 -5.49
C PHE A 53 -8.87 11.13 -6.76
N LYS A 54 -8.83 11.97 -7.80
CA LYS A 54 -9.50 11.70 -9.08
C LYS A 54 -8.71 10.77 -9.98
N LYS A 55 -7.38 10.70 -9.81
CA LYS A 55 -6.47 9.89 -10.66
C LYS A 55 -5.41 9.22 -9.82
N ILE A 56 -5.10 7.97 -10.18
CA ILE A 56 -3.99 7.19 -9.57
C ILE A 56 -2.64 7.91 -9.71
N SER A 57 -2.43 8.67 -10.78
CA SER A 57 -1.20 9.45 -10.96
C SER A 57 -0.96 10.51 -9.88
N GLN A 58 -1.99 10.94 -9.14
CA GLN A 58 -1.87 11.84 -7.99
C GLN A 58 -1.35 11.13 -6.73
N LEU A 59 -1.40 9.79 -6.72
CA LEU A 59 -0.85 8.93 -5.67
C LEU A 59 0.63 8.64 -5.89
N ALA A 60 1.19 8.96 -7.06
CA ALA A 60 2.59 8.71 -7.34
C ALA A 60 3.51 9.69 -6.63
N THR A 61 4.66 9.20 -6.19
CA THR A 61 5.78 10.07 -5.86
C THR A 61 6.19 10.87 -7.10
N TYR A 62 6.77 12.05 -6.86
CA TYR A 62 7.21 12.95 -7.92
C TYR A 62 8.08 12.21 -8.95
N LYS A 63 7.74 12.37 -10.24
CA LYS A 63 8.38 11.71 -11.40
C LYS A 63 8.35 10.17 -11.44
N ALA A 64 7.79 9.47 -10.46
CA ALA A 64 7.68 8.02 -10.52
C ALA A 64 6.73 7.57 -11.64
N ASN A 65 7.06 6.51 -12.37
CA ASN A 65 6.23 5.97 -13.46
C ASN A 65 5.38 4.77 -13.05
N ALA A 66 5.35 4.45 -11.76
CA ALA A 66 4.49 3.43 -11.20
C ALA A 66 4.19 3.76 -9.74
N VAL A 67 3.07 3.23 -9.25
CA VAL A 67 2.71 3.18 -7.84
C VAL A 67 2.48 1.73 -7.44
N GLY A 68 2.88 1.36 -6.23
CA GLY A 68 2.68 0.02 -5.71
C GLY A 68 2.40 0.04 -4.22
N VAL A 69 1.44 -0.77 -3.79
CA VAL A 69 1.22 -1.04 -2.36
C VAL A 69 1.04 -2.53 -2.16
N GLU A 70 1.69 -3.04 -1.12
CA GLU A 70 1.52 -4.39 -0.62
C GLU A 70 0.95 -4.33 0.80
N LEU A 71 -0.04 -5.15 1.09
CA LEU A 71 -0.72 -5.25 2.36
C LEU A 71 -0.70 -6.71 2.83
N ILE A 72 -0.25 -6.94 4.05
CA ILE A 72 -0.37 -8.22 4.73
C ILE A 72 -1.48 -8.11 5.76
N PHE A 73 -2.42 -9.05 5.75
CA PHE A 73 -3.53 -9.04 6.69
C PHE A 73 -4.07 -10.44 6.99
N LYS A 74 -4.62 -10.61 8.19
CA LYS A 74 -5.43 -11.77 8.58
C LYS A 74 -6.90 -11.52 8.27
N SER A 75 -7.58 -12.49 7.66
CA SER A 75 -9.03 -12.51 7.47
C SER A 75 -9.75 -12.91 8.77
N LYS A 76 -11.09 -12.87 8.75
CA LYS A 76 -11.92 -13.20 9.92
C LYS A 76 -11.78 -14.67 10.37
N ASN A 77 -11.42 -15.57 9.47
CA ASN A 77 -11.17 -16.98 9.75
C ASN A 77 -9.70 -17.27 10.15
N GLY A 78 -8.89 -16.24 10.41
CA GLY A 78 -7.50 -16.38 10.84
C GLY A 78 -6.51 -16.67 9.72
N GLU A 79 -6.97 -16.83 8.47
CA GLU A 79 -6.08 -17.04 7.33
C GLU A 79 -5.31 -15.77 6.98
N ARG A 80 -4.05 -15.95 6.58
CA ARG A 80 -3.14 -14.85 6.31
C ARG A 80 -3.02 -14.62 4.81
N TYR A 81 -3.09 -13.35 4.40
CA TYR A 81 -3.11 -12.96 3.00
C TYR A 81 -2.11 -11.83 2.72
N LYS A 82 -1.58 -11.86 1.51
CA LYS A 82 -0.79 -10.79 0.90
C LYS A 82 -1.53 -10.27 -0.33
N LEU A 83 -1.98 -9.02 -0.24
CA LEU A 83 -2.56 -8.27 -1.35
C LEU A 83 -1.50 -7.33 -1.91
N GLN A 84 -1.24 -7.41 -3.21
CA GLN A 84 -0.37 -6.46 -3.90
C GLN A 84 -1.19 -5.76 -4.97
N ARG A 85 -1.07 -4.44 -5.07
CA ARG A 85 -1.67 -3.64 -6.12
C ARG A 85 -0.64 -2.71 -6.72
N ILE A 86 -0.54 -2.72 -8.05
CA ILE A 86 0.44 -1.91 -8.79
C ILE A 86 -0.28 -1.24 -9.96
N HIS A 87 0.03 0.03 -10.21
CA HIS A 87 -0.35 0.71 -11.44
C HIS A 87 0.88 1.33 -12.09
N LYS A 88 1.11 1.03 -13.37
CA LYS A 88 2.07 1.73 -14.22
C LYS A 88 1.41 2.97 -14.82
N LEU A 89 2.16 4.05 -14.90
CA LEU A 89 1.74 5.34 -15.45
C LEU A 89 2.44 5.57 -16.78
N SER A 90 1.68 5.87 -17.82
CA SER A 90 2.24 6.09 -19.16
C SER A 90 1.58 7.26 -19.89
N GLY A 91 2.30 7.77 -20.90
CA GLY A 91 1.87 8.88 -21.75
C GLY A 91 1.83 10.24 -21.06
N LYS A 92 1.59 11.29 -21.85
CA LYS A 92 1.54 12.69 -21.36
C LYS A 92 0.48 12.90 -20.28
N ARG A 93 -0.66 12.19 -20.37
CA ARG A 93 -1.77 12.28 -19.40
C ARG A 93 -1.56 11.41 -18.15
N ARG A 94 -0.45 10.65 -18.07
CA ARG A 94 -0.13 9.71 -16.98
C ARG A 94 -1.31 8.78 -16.69
N ALA A 95 -1.83 8.13 -17.73
CA ALA A 95 -2.90 7.16 -17.60
C ALA A 95 -2.39 5.94 -16.82
N ALA A 96 -3.23 5.38 -15.96
CA ALA A 96 -2.87 4.29 -15.07
C ALA A 96 -3.36 2.96 -15.61
N LYS A 97 -2.46 2.00 -15.79
CA LYS A 97 -2.79 0.60 -16.08
C LYS A 97 -2.34 -0.25 -14.92
N GLY A 98 -3.29 -0.90 -14.25
CA GLY A 98 -3.04 -1.62 -13.02
C GLY A 98 -3.31 -3.11 -13.08
N SER A 99 -2.81 -3.79 -12.07
CA SER A 99 -3.15 -5.16 -11.71
C SER A 99 -3.12 -5.29 -10.19
N TYR A 100 -3.75 -6.35 -9.68
CA TYR A 100 -3.63 -6.74 -8.29
C TYR A 100 -3.50 -8.26 -8.18
N THR A 101 -2.91 -8.73 -7.09
CA THR A 101 -2.82 -10.14 -6.72
C THR A 101 -3.24 -10.30 -5.27
N LEU A 102 -4.03 -11.32 -4.98
CA LEU A 102 -4.33 -11.75 -3.62
C LEU A 102 -3.80 -13.17 -3.47
N LYS A 103 -2.84 -13.36 -2.56
CA LYS A 103 -2.25 -14.66 -2.27
C LYS A 103 -2.47 -15.00 -0.82
N LYS A 104 -2.98 -16.20 -0.54
CA LYS A 104 -2.89 -16.78 0.80
C LYS A 104 -1.41 -17.05 1.08
N ILE A 105 -0.94 -16.68 2.26
CA ILE A 105 0.42 -16.98 2.72
C ILE A 105 0.34 -17.98 3.85
N TYR A 106 1.23 -18.97 3.80
CA TYR A 106 1.43 -19.96 4.86
C TYR A 106 2.68 -19.50 5.62
N ASP A 107 2.68 -19.58 6.94
CA ASP A 107 3.92 -19.32 7.70
C ASP A 107 4.91 -20.44 7.34
N ASP A 108 5.95 -20.09 6.58
CA ASP A 108 7.15 -20.92 6.49
C ASP A 108 7.91 -20.73 7.80
N SER A 109 7.57 -21.56 8.79
CA SER A 109 8.51 -21.90 9.86
C SER A 109 9.63 -22.77 9.28
N GLU A 110 10.51 -22.18 8.48
CA GLU A 110 11.88 -22.68 8.31
C GLU A 110 12.84 -21.54 8.63
N SER A 111 13.05 -21.36 9.93
CA SER A 111 14.28 -20.79 10.45
C SER A 111 15.42 -21.74 10.08
N TYR A 112 16.33 -21.29 9.21
CA TYR A 112 17.67 -21.87 9.12
C TYR A 112 18.62 -21.11 10.05
#